data_AF-A0A3B9YVY4-F1
#
_entry.id   AF-A0A3B9YVY4-F1
#
_cell.length_a   1.000
_cell.length_b   1.000
_cell.length_c   1.000
_cell.angle_alpha   90.00
_cell.angle_beta   90.00
_cell.angle_gamma   90.00
#
_symmetry.space_group_name_H-M   'P 1'
#
loop_
_entity.id
_entity.type
_entity.pdbx_description
1 polymer ?
#
loop_
_entity_poly.entity_id
_entity_poly.type
_entity_poly.pdbx_seq_one_letter_code
_entity_poly.pdbx_strand_id
1 'polypeptide(L)'
;MAPVSPAAVEAESNSRSEADVLRSLSKRREALDQRERELSIREQTMAAAERRIEERVSELKAIEGRINALLGQREAAQDEQLASLVKMYESMKPGDAARIFEKLDHTVLLPVAAKMKPAKLGSVMALMDAVKAQDLTVMLAKRLDINKAQIDGLAQAAKSAAEPEGPTVPPAEPTPVPLPSPAPVAPAPAQPAAALQPDVLPEMPPPPAPAPLPAQAAPAAPATAQPQG
;
A
#
# COMPACT_ATOMS: atom_id res chain seq x y z
N MET A 1 -15.60 -78.76 42.99
CA MET A 1 -14.86 -77.78 42.18
C MET A 1 -14.11 -78.53 41.10
N ALA A 2 -14.58 -78.48 39.85
CA ALA A 2 -13.86 -79.06 38.71
C ALA A 2 -12.74 -78.08 38.28
N PRO A 3 -11.53 -78.57 37.96
CA PRO A 3 -10.43 -77.71 37.55
C PRO A 3 -10.68 -77.20 36.12
N VAL A 4 -10.68 -75.88 35.95
CA VAL A 4 -10.66 -75.27 34.62
C VAL A 4 -9.34 -75.65 33.96
N SER A 5 -9.39 -76.32 32.81
CA SER A 5 -8.20 -76.71 32.06
C SER A 5 -7.45 -75.46 31.56
N PRO A 6 -6.11 -75.40 31.70
CA PRO A 6 -5.33 -74.20 31.37
C PRO A 6 -5.46 -73.74 29.91
N ALA A 7 -5.67 -74.67 28.97
CA ALA A 7 -5.83 -74.38 27.55
C ALA A 7 -7.10 -73.58 27.19
N ALA A 8 -8.18 -73.70 27.97
CA ALA A 8 -9.41 -72.92 27.73
C ALA A 8 -9.26 -71.45 28.16
N VAL A 9 -8.48 -71.21 29.21
CA VAL A 9 -8.21 -69.86 29.73
C VAL A 9 -7.32 -69.06 28.77
N GLU A 10 -6.35 -69.71 28.12
CA GLU A 10 -5.47 -69.08 27.14
C GLU A 10 -6.22 -68.68 25.86
N ALA A 11 -7.11 -69.54 25.33
CA ALA A 11 -7.92 -69.22 24.15
C ALA A 11 -8.89 -68.05 24.38
N GLU A 12 -9.53 -68.00 25.55
CA GLU A 12 -10.38 -66.86 25.93
C GLU A 12 -9.57 -65.57 26.14
N SER A 13 -8.33 -65.67 26.65
CA SER A 13 -7.44 -64.52 26.80
C SER A 13 -6.95 -63.95 25.46
N ASN A 14 -6.68 -64.81 24.47
CA ASN A 14 -6.28 -64.42 23.12
C ASN A 14 -7.42 -63.76 22.34
N SER A 15 -8.66 -64.24 22.50
CA SER A 15 -9.83 -63.60 21.88
C SER A 15 -10.11 -62.21 22.47
N ARG A 16 -9.87 -62.02 23.77
CA ARG A 16 -10.01 -60.70 24.42
C ARG A 16 -8.91 -59.73 23.96
N SER A 17 -7.67 -60.17 23.85
CA SER A 17 -6.57 -59.33 23.37
C SER A 17 -6.74 -58.93 21.91
N GLU A 18 -7.22 -59.83 21.05
CA GLU A 18 -7.58 -59.51 19.66
C GLU A 18 -8.71 -58.47 19.58
N ALA A 19 -9.77 -58.64 20.38
CA ALA A 19 -10.87 -57.68 20.46
C ALA A 19 -10.42 -56.28 20.93
N ASP A 20 -9.47 -56.21 21.88
CA ASP A 20 -8.90 -54.95 22.35
C ASP A 20 -8.02 -54.28 21.28
N VAL A 21 -7.24 -55.06 20.52
CA VAL A 21 -6.45 -54.55 19.37
C VAL A 21 -7.39 -53.98 18.31
N LEU A 22 -8.44 -54.70 17.92
CA LEU A 22 -9.42 -54.22 16.93
C LEU A 22 -10.10 -52.93 17.38
N ARG A 23 -10.47 -52.82 18.67
CA ARG A 23 -11.02 -51.60 19.25
C ARG A 23 -10.01 -50.44 19.26
N SER A 24 -8.73 -50.72 19.50
CA SER A 24 -7.68 -49.70 19.46
C SER A 24 -7.45 -49.18 18.03
N LEU A 25 -7.50 -50.06 17.04
CA LEU A 25 -7.37 -49.73 15.63
C LEU A 25 -8.59 -48.95 15.13
N SER A 26 -9.81 -49.33 15.53
CA SER A 26 -11.02 -48.58 15.17
C SER A 26 -11.00 -47.16 15.74
N LYS A 27 -10.66 -47.01 17.03
CA LYS A 27 -10.48 -45.69 17.68
C LYS A 27 -9.41 -44.84 16.98
N ARG A 28 -8.30 -45.47 16.58
CA ARG A 28 -7.22 -44.76 15.88
C ARG A 28 -7.63 -44.33 14.48
N ARG A 29 -8.40 -45.16 13.77
CA ARG A 29 -8.98 -44.79 12.47
C ARG A 29 -9.91 -43.59 12.62
N GLU A 30 -10.84 -43.63 13.57
CA GLU A 30 -11.75 -42.50 13.82
C GLU A 30 -11.01 -41.20 14.14
N ALA A 31 -9.93 -41.27 14.93
CA ALA A 31 -9.09 -40.10 15.24
C ALA A 31 -8.33 -39.56 14.01
N LEU A 32 -7.88 -40.45 13.11
CA LEU A 32 -7.25 -40.06 11.85
C LEU A 32 -8.28 -39.43 10.90
N ASP A 33 -9.46 -40.02 10.75
CA ASP A 33 -10.55 -39.49 9.92
C ASP A 33 -11.03 -38.12 10.41
N GLN A 34 -10.98 -37.86 11.72
CA GLN A 34 -11.23 -36.53 12.29
C GLN A 34 -10.14 -35.53 11.91
N ARG A 35 -8.86 -35.89 12.08
CA ARG A 35 -7.74 -35.03 11.68
C ARG A 35 -7.72 -34.73 10.19
N GLU A 36 -8.00 -35.71 9.35
CA GLU A 36 -8.05 -35.54 7.90
C GLU A 36 -9.13 -34.54 7.51
N ARG A 37 -10.31 -34.62 8.12
CA ARG A 37 -11.38 -33.63 7.92
C ARG A 37 -10.98 -32.24 8.39
N GLU A 38 -10.35 -32.12 9.56
CA GLU A 38 -9.87 -30.82 10.06
C GLU A 38 -8.82 -30.20 9.13
N LEU A 39 -7.87 -31.00 8.64
CA LEU A 39 -6.85 -30.54 7.70
C LEU A 39 -7.47 -30.14 6.36
N SER A 40 -8.40 -30.94 5.83
CA SER A 40 -9.08 -30.62 4.58
C SER A 40 -9.85 -29.29 4.66
N ILE A 41 -10.54 -29.02 5.78
CA ILE A 41 -11.22 -27.74 5.99
C ILE A 41 -10.20 -26.59 6.04
N ARG A 42 -9.09 -26.76 6.77
CA ARG A 42 -8.04 -25.73 6.83
C ARG A 42 -7.46 -25.46 5.45
N GLU A 43 -7.12 -26.49 4.70
CA GLU A 43 -6.59 -26.37 3.34
C GLU A 43 -7.57 -25.61 2.43
N GLN A 44 -8.86 -25.93 2.48
CA GLN A 44 -9.88 -25.22 1.70
C GLN A 44 -9.98 -23.74 2.10
N THR A 45 -9.95 -23.43 3.39
CA THR A 45 -9.98 -22.03 3.86
C THR A 45 -8.73 -21.24 3.46
N MET A 46 -7.56 -21.88 3.55
CA MET A 46 -6.28 -21.28 3.14
C MET A 46 -6.23 -21.06 1.64
N ALA A 47 -6.65 -22.03 0.83
CA ALA A 47 -6.72 -21.91 -0.63
C ALA A 47 -7.69 -20.80 -1.06
N ALA A 48 -8.83 -20.66 -0.38
CA ALA A 48 -9.75 -19.54 -0.63
C ALA A 48 -9.14 -18.19 -0.24
N ALA A 49 -8.41 -18.12 0.86
CA ALA A 49 -7.70 -16.92 1.27
C ALA A 49 -6.57 -16.54 0.29
N GLU A 50 -5.80 -17.52 -0.18
CA GLU A 50 -4.72 -17.34 -1.16
C GLU A 50 -5.26 -16.80 -2.47
N ARG A 51 -6.31 -17.41 -3.03
CA ARG A 51 -6.97 -16.89 -4.24
C ARG A 51 -7.44 -15.45 -4.08
N ARG A 52 -8.04 -15.13 -2.93
CA ARG A 52 -8.49 -13.76 -2.64
C ARG A 52 -7.33 -12.79 -2.57
N ILE A 53 -6.17 -13.20 -2.03
CA ILE A 53 -4.96 -12.38 -2.01
C ILE A 53 -4.42 -12.20 -3.43
N GLU A 54 -4.33 -13.26 -4.23
CA GLU A 54 -3.88 -13.20 -5.61
C GLU A 54 -4.74 -12.26 -6.46
N GLU A 55 -6.06 -12.34 -6.32
CA GLU A 55 -7.02 -11.42 -6.94
C GLU A 55 -6.71 -9.98 -6.55
N ARG A 56 -6.58 -9.69 -5.24
CA ARG A 56 -6.26 -8.35 -4.75
C ARG A 56 -4.92 -7.83 -5.27
N VAL A 57 -3.89 -8.67 -5.30
CA VAL A 57 -2.57 -8.31 -5.83
C VAL A 57 -2.66 -8.01 -7.33
N SER A 58 -3.42 -8.80 -8.08
CA SER A 58 -3.63 -8.55 -9.51
C SER A 58 -4.39 -7.24 -9.77
N GLU A 59 -5.41 -6.94 -8.97
CA GLU A 59 -6.16 -5.68 -9.00
C GLU A 59 -5.24 -4.50 -8.72
N LEU A 60 -4.43 -4.58 -7.66
CA LEU A 60 -3.48 -3.53 -7.29
C LEU A 60 -2.45 -3.29 -8.39
N LYS A 61 -1.86 -4.34 -8.96
CA LYS A 61 -0.93 -4.21 -10.09
C LYS A 61 -1.60 -3.59 -11.31
N ALA A 62 -2.85 -3.93 -11.59
CA ALA A 62 -3.60 -3.31 -12.68
C ALA A 62 -3.86 -1.81 -12.42
N ILE A 63 -4.17 -1.44 -11.18
CA ILE A 63 -4.34 -0.03 -10.78
C ILE A 63 -3.02 0.73 -10.88
N GLU A 64 -1.93 0.19 -10.34
CA GLU A 64 -0.58 0.75 -10.46
C GLU A 64 -0.20 0.96 -11.92
N GLY A 65 -0.43 -0.05 -12.78
CA GLY A 65 -0.19 0.06 -14.22
C GLY A 65 -0.99 1.19 -14.88
N ARG A 66 -2.27 1.34 -14.52
CA ARG A 66 -3.11 2.44 -15.02
C ARG A 66 -2.63 3.80 -14.51
N ILE A 67 -2.27 3.91 -13.24
CA ILE A 67 -1.76 5.16 -12.66
C ILE A 67 -0.45 5.56 -13.34
N ASN A 68 0.49 4.63 -13.49
CA ASN A 68 1.76 4.89 -14.17
C ASN A 68 1.56 5.28 -15.63
N ALA A 69 0.62 4.63 -16.33
CA ALA A 69 0.27 5.01 -17.70
C ALA A 69 -0.33 6.43 -17.79
N LEU A 70 -1.27 6.77 -16.90
CA LEU A 70 -1.89 8.10 -16.84
C LEU A 70 -0.88 9.19 -16.45
N LEU A 71 0.01 8.88 -15.49
CA LEU A 71 1.07 9.79 -15.08
C LEU A 71 2.05 10.04 -16.23
N GLY A 72 2.49 8.98 -16.92
CA GLY A 72 3.34 9.11 -18.09
C GLY A 72 2.69 9.88 -19.23
N GLN A 73 1.38 9.68 -19.50
CA GLN A 73 0.64 10.48 -20.48
C GLN A 73 0.56 11.96 -20.08
N ARG A 74 0.31 12.24 -18.79
CA ARG A 74 0.27 13.61 -18.25
C ARG A 74 1.63 14.29 -18.37
N GLU A 75 2.70 13.60 -17.99
CA GLU A 75 4.07 14.11 -18.10
C GLU A 75 4.44 14.38 -19.56
N ALA A 76 4.13 13.46 -20.48
CA ALA A 76 4.37 13.67 -21.91
C ALA A 76 3.59 14.89 -22.45
N ALA A 77 2.31 15.02 -22.11
CA ALA A 77 1.50 16.16 -22.53
C ALA A 77 2.01 17.49 -21.95
N GLN A 78 2.44 17.50 -20.68
CA GLN A 78 3.06 18.68 -20.05
C GLN A 78 4.38 19.02 -20.73
N ASP A 79 5.18 18.02 -21.06
CA ASP A 79 6.46 18.19 -21.72
C ASP A 79 6.32 18.74 -23.14
N GLU A 80 5.33 18.28 -23.90
CA GLU A 80 4.98 18.83 -25.20
C GLU A 80 4.50 20.29 -25.10
N GLN A 81 3.62 20.59 -24.14
CA GLN A 81 3.14 21.95 -23.90
C GLN A 81 4.29 22.89 -23.53
N LEU A 82 5.16 22.47 -22.61
CA LEU A 82 6.36 23.22 -22.22
C LEU A 82 7.32 23.38 -23.39
N ALA A 83 7.55 22.34 -24.20
CA ALA A 83 8.41 22.42 -25.37
C ALA A 83 7.87 23.42 -26.42
N SER A 84 6.55 23.46 -26.61
CA SER A 84 5.90 24.46 -27.47
C SER A 84 6.10 25.90 -26.94
N LEU A 85 5.92 26.11 -25.63
CA LEU A 85 6.16 27.41 -25.00
C LEU A 85 7.63 27.84 -25.14
N VAL A 86 8.57 26.94 -24.83
CA VAL A 86 10.01 27.17 -24.99
C VAL A 86 10.34 27.56 -26.42
N LYS A 87 9.82 26.82 -27.41
CA LYS A 87 10.05 27.10 -28.83
C LYS A 87 9.53 28.48 -29.22
N MET A 88 8.37 28.88 -28.69
CA MET A 88 7.82 30.21 -28.96
C MET A 88 8.77 31.31 -28.46
N TYR A 89 9.21 31.22 -27.21
CA TYR A 89 10.13 32.21 -26.64
C TYR A 89 11.53 32.16 -27.29
N GLU A 90 12.03 31.00 -27.70
CA GLU A 90 13.33 30.88 -28.41
C GLU A 90 13.32 31.53 -29.81
N SER A 91 12.15 31.55 -30.46
CA SER A 91 11.95 32.15 -31.78
C SER A 91 11.67 33.66 -31.75
N MET A 92 11.33 34.21 -30.58
CA MET A 92 11.08 35.63 -30.37
C MET A 92 12.40 36.41 -30.21
N LYS A 93 12.35 37.73 -30.38
CA LYS A 93 13.48 38.63 -30.10
C LYS A 93 13.85 38.56 -28.61
N PRO A 94 15.14 38.45 -28.25
CA PRO A 94 15.57 38.33 -26.86
C PRO A 94 15.12 39.48 -25.95
N GLY A 95 15.04 40.71 -26.48
CA GLY A 95 14.56 41.88 -25.72
C GLY A 95 13.06 41.84 -25.40
N ASP A 96 12.23 41.29 -26.30
CA ASP A 96 10.80 41.13 -26.04
C ASP A 96 10.55 40.00 -25.05
N ALA A 97 11.31 38.90 -25.17
CA ALA A 97 11.28 37.80 -24.20
C ALA A 97 11.70 38.26 -22.79
N ALA A 98 12.74 39.09 -22.66
CA ALA A 98 13.21 39.62 -21.37
C ALA A 98 12.10 40.41 -20.65
N ARG A 99 11.42 41.32 -21.36
CA ARG A 99 10.32 42.12 -20.80
C ARG A 99 9.14 41.28 -20.32
N ILE A 100 8.88 40.14 -20.96
CA ILE A 100 7.83 39.20 -20.55
C ILE A 100 8.28 38.41 -19.32
N PHE A 101 9.53 37.92 -19.32
CA PHE A 101 10.09 37.15 -18.20
C PHE A 101 10.10 37.95 -16.89
N GLU A 102 10.36 39.25 -16.91
CA GLU A 102 10.32 40.10 -15.70
C GLU A 102 8.95 40.15 -15.02
N LYS A 103 7.88 39.98 -15.82
CA LYS A 103 6.48 40.05 -15.39
C LYS A 103 5.84 38.67 -15.21
N LEU A 104 6.52 37.60 -15.62
CA LEU A 104 6.00 36.25 -15.59
C LEU A 104 6.07 35.65 -14.18
N ASP A 105 5.09 34.82 -13.84
CA ASP A 105 5.07 34.12 -12.57
C ASP A 105 6.17 33.03 -12.51
N HIS A 106 6.72 32.85 -11.31
CA HIS A 106 7.80 31.91 -11.05
C HIS A 106 7.44 30.45 -11.37
N THR A 107 6.15 30.08 -11.26
CA THR A 107 5.67 28.72 -11.58
C THR A 107 5.84 28.35 -13.06
N VAL A 108 5.79 29.32 -13.97
CA VAL A 108 5.95 29.11 -15.41
C VAL A 108 7.37 29.46 -15.86
N LEU A 109 7.97 30.48 -15.26
CA LEU A 109 9.31 30.95 -15.61
C LEU A 109 10.40 29.89 -15.34
N LEU A 110 10.35 29.20 -14.19
CA LEU A 110 11.35 28.18 -13.84
C LEU A 110 11.37 26.97 -14.79
N PRO A 111 10.22 26.31 -15.08
CA PRO A 111 10.19 25.19 -16.01
C PRO A 111 10.64 25.56 -17.42
N VAL A 112 10.21 26.73 -17.92
CA VAL A 112 10.57 27.21 -19.25
C VAL A 112 12.06 27.54 -19.32
N ALA A 113 12.60 28.28 -18.35
CA ALA A 113 14.02 28.61 -18.30
C ALA A 113 14.91 27.35 -18.19
N ALA A 114 14.47 26.34 -17.43
CA ALA A 114 15.22 25.09 -17.28
C ALA A 114 15.27 24.23 -18.56
N LYS A 115 14.23 24.30 -19.40
CA LYS A 115 14.16 23.55 -20.68
C LYS A 115 14.68 24.33 -21.89
N MET A 116 14.94 25.63 -21.76
CA MET A 116 15.50 26.47 -22.83
C MET A 116 16.98 26.19 -23.08
N LYS A 117 17.44 26.45 -24.31
CA LYS A 117 18.87 26.39 -24.63
C LYS A 117 19.67 27.44 -23.82
N PRO A 118 20.79 27.06 -23.20
CA PRO A 118 21.59 27.97 -22.36
C PRO A 118 22.03 29.25 -23.08
N ALA A 119 22.39 29.16 -24.36
CA ALA A 119 22.81 30.32 -25.15
C ALA A 119 21.67 31.34 -25.37
N LYS A 120 20.45 30.85 -25.61
CA LYS A 120 19.25 31.69 -25.79
C LYS A 120 18.84 32.32 -24.45
N LEU A 121 18.86 31.55 -23.37
CA LEU A 121 18.58 32.05 -22.03
C LEU A 121 19.56 33.16 -21.63
N GLY A 122 20.86 32.98 -21.84
CA GLY A 122 21.87 34.02 -21.56
C GLY A 122 21.63 35.31 -22.35
N SER A 123 21.19 35.20 -23.62
CA SER A 123 20.84 36.36 -24.44
C SER A 123 19.62 37.12 -23.91
N VAL A 124 18.65 36.42 -23.31
CA VAL A 124 17.48 37.02 -22.67
C VAL A 124 17.87 37.66 -21.33
N MET A 125 18.66 36.98 -20.50
CA MET A 125 19.12 37.50 -19.20
C MET A 125 19.98 38.76 -19.35
N ALA A 126 20.76 38.88 -20.43
CA ALA A 126 21.57 40.06 -20.70
C ALA A 126 20.75 41.34 -20.99
N LEU A 127 19.49 41.20 -21.38
CA LEU A 127 18.58 42.31 -21.69
C LEU A 127 17.50 42.51 -20.61
N MET A 128 17.61 41.78 -19.50
CA MET A 128 16.69 41.78 -18.36
C MET A 128 17.28 42.56 -17.18
N ASP A 129 16.44 42.96 -16.24
CA ASP A 129 16.88 43.54 -14.97
C ASP A 129 17.79 42.58 -14.18
N ALA A 130 18.89 43.11 -13.64
CA ALA A 130 19.92 42.34 -12.96
C ALA A 130 19.39 41.64 -11.70
N VAL A 131 18.45 42.24 -10.96
CA VAL A 131 17.86 41.66 -9.76
C VAL A 131 17.00 40.46 -10.12
N LYS A 132 16.19 40.57 -11.18
CA LYS A 132 15.37 39.47 -11.69
C LYS A 132 16.22 38.30 -12.21
N ALA A 133 17.32 38.59 -12.89
CA ALA A 133 18.24 37.58 -13.41
C ALA A 133 18.95 36.82 -12.28
N GLN A 134 19.34 37.52 -11.21
CA GLN A 134 19.91 36.91 -10.02
C GLN A 134 18.90 35.98 -9.33
N ASP A 135 17.66 36.42 -9.14
CA ASP A 135 16.61 35.62 -8.49
C ASP A 135 16.34 34.32 -9.27
N LEU A 136 16.18 34.41 -10.59
CA LEU A 136 16.04 33.24 -11.47
C LEU A 136 17.20 32.23 -11.28
N THR A 137 18.43 32.72 -11.21
CA THR A 137 19.62 31.88 -11.03
C THR A 137 19.62 31.18 -9.68
N VAL A 138 19.29 31.89 -8.60
CA VAL A 138 19.17 31.31 -7.25
C VAL A 138 18.08 30.23 -7.22
N MET A 139 16.96 30.49 -7.88
CA MET A 139 15.86 29.54 -7.97
C MET A 139 16.21 28.28 -8.77
N LEU A 140 16.94 28.43 -9.89
CA LEU A 140 17.45 27.29 -10.66
C LEU A 140 18.48 26.48 -9.87
N ALA A 141 19.39 27.15 -9.16
CA ALA A 141 20.40 26.49 -8.31
C ALA A 141 19.74 25.65 -7.21
N LYS A 142 18.79 26.24 -6.46
CA LYS A 142 18.02 25.51 -5.42
C LYS A 142 17.32 24.28 -5.98
N ARG A 143 16.78 24.36 -7.20
CA ARG A 143 16.12 23.23 -7.86
C ARG A 143 17.11 22.11 -8.21
N LEU A 144 18.30 22.46 -8.69
CA LEU A 144 19.36 21.50 -8.99
C LEU A 144 19.85 20.80 -7.72
N ASP A 145 19.99 21.54 -6.61
CA ASP A 145 20.40 20.97 -5.32
C ASP A 145 19.38 19.97 -4.77
N ILE A 146 18.07 20.29 -4.85
CA ILE A 146 16.99 19.37 -4.45
C ILE A 146 17.03 18.10 -5.29
N ASN A 147 17.23 18.24 -6.61
CA ASN A 147 17.27 17.09 -7.52
C ASN A 147 18.50 16.20 -7.24
N LYS A 148 19.66 16.83 -7.01
CA LYS A 148 20.88 16.13 -6.60
C LYS A 148 20.69 15.38 -5.28
N ALA A 149 20.11 16.01 -4.26
CA ALA A 149 19.84 15.36 -2.98
C ALA A 149 18.90 14.15 -3.10
N GLN A 150 17.91 14.20 -4.00
CA GLN A 150 17.05 13.06 -4.31
C GLN A 150 17.81 11.94 -5.02
N ILE A 151 18.65 12.26 -5.99
CA ILE A 151 19.49 11.29 -6.70
C ILE A 151 20.47 10.62 -5.72
N ASP A 152 21.10 11.39 -4.85
CA ASP A 152 22.03 10.89 -3.83
C ASP A 152 21.31 10.02 -2.79
N GLY A 153 20.09 10.39 -2.39
CA GLY A 153 19.25 9.59 -1.48
C GLY A 153 18.79 8.26 -2.10
N LEU A 154 18.43 8.26 -3.39
CA LEU A 154 18.08 7.04 -4.13
C LEU A 154 19.31 6.15 -4.36
N ALA A 155 20.48 6.74 -4.61
CA ALA A 155 21.74 6.03 -4.74
C ALA A 155 22.19 5.40 -3.40
N GLN A 156 21.99 6.09 -2.27
CA GLN A 156 22.27 5.56 -0.94
C GLN A 156 21.33 4.41 -0.56
N ALA A 157 20.04 4.51 -0.91
CA ALA A 157 19.06 3.42 -0.71
C ALA A 157 19.40 2.18 -1.56
N ALA A 158 19.82 2.38 -2.81
CA ALA A 158 20.28 1.29 -3.67
C ALA A 158 21.59 0.65 -3.17
N LYS A 159 22.48 1.44 -2.55
CA LYS A 159 23.74 0.94 -1.98
C LYS A 159 23.53 0.19 -0.66
N SER A 160 22.57 0.62 0.16
CA SER A 160 22.15 -0.10 1.38
C SER A 160 21.36 -1.37 1.09
N ALA A 161 20.79 -1.53 -0.10
CA ALA A 161 20.13 -2.76 -0.56
C ALA A 161 21.07 -3.74 -1.29
N ALA A 162 22.34 -3.36 -1.49
CA ALA A 162 23.33 -4.14 -2.26
C ALA A 162 24.49 -4.68 -1.42
N GLU A 163 24.49 -4.51 -0.10
CA GLU A 163 25.29 -5.35 0.80
C GLU A 163 24.42 -6.54 1.26
N PRO A 164 24.63 -7.75 0.70
CA PRO A 164 24.20 -8.94 1.39
C PRO A 164 25.10 -9.04 2.63
N GLU A 165 24.57 -8.64 3.78
CA GLU A 165 25.04 -9.17 5.06
C GLU A 165 24.84 -10.68 4.99
N GLY A 166 25.85 -11.37 4.47
CA GLY A 166 25.98 -12.81 4.56
C GLY A 166 25.96 -13.20 6.03
N PRO A 167 25.22 -14.26 6.41
CA PRO A 167 25.17 -14.69 7.80
C PRO A 167 26.57 -15.17 8.20
N THR A 168 27.33 -14.31 8.85
CA THR A 168 28.53 -14.73 9.56
C THR A 168 28.07 -15.36 10.86
N VAL A 169 27.93 -16.68 10.82
CA VAL A 169 27.82 -17.53 12.00
C VAL A 169 29.24 -17.63 12.60
N PRO A 170 29.54 -17.07 13.78
CA PRO A 170 30.73 -17.47 14.52
C PRO A 170 30.51 -18.86 15.14
N PRO A 171 31.50 -19.77 15.11
CA PRO A 171 31.36 -21.09 15.71
C PRO A 171 31.72 -21.06 17.19
N ALA A 172 30.79 -21.41 18.09
CA ALA A 172 31.09 -21.89 19.45
C ALA A 172 29.84 -22.47 20.14
N GLU A 173 29.76 -23.80 20.24
CA GLU A 173 29.05 -24.48 21.34
C GLU A 173 29.89 -24.38 22.66
N PRO A 174 29.41 -24.84 23.83
CA PRO A 174 28.21 -24.45 24.58
C PRO A 174 28.56 -24.10 26.06
N THR A 175 27.54 -23.79 26.87
CA THR A 175 27.48 -23.64 28.36
C THR A 175 27.52 -22.20 28.94
N PRO A 176 26.95 -21.98 30.14
CA PRO A 176 25.60 -22.33 30.58
C PRO A 176 24.82 -21.07 31.07
N VAL A 177 23.50 -21.19 31.12
CA VAL A 177 22.56 -20.16 31.59
C VAL A 177 22.80 -19.86 33.08
N PRO A 178 23.03 -18.61 33.52
CA PRO A 178 22.85 -18.24 34.91
C PRO A 178 21.37 -17.85 35.12
N LEU A 179 20.69 -18.61 35.97
CA LEU A 179 19.44 -18.20 36.61
C LEU A 179 19.69 -16.90 37.40
N PRO A 180 18.90 -15.82 37.21
CA PRO A 180 18.81 -14.79 38.23
C PRO A 180 17.84 -15.24 39.33
N SER A 181 18.37 -15.43 40.55
CA SER A 181 17.57 -15.53 41.78
C SER A 181 16.82 -14.22 42.08
N PRO A 182 15.69 -14.28 42.81
CA PRO A 182 14.76 -13.16 42.99
C PRO A 182 15.04 -12.37 44.29
N ALA A 183 14.81 -11.05 44.25
CA ALA A 183 14.32 -10.17 45.35
C ALA A 183 14.60 -8.68 45.04
N PRO A 184 13.96 -7.70 45.71
CA PRO A 184 12.64 -7.68 46.34
C PRO A 184 11.76 -6.52 45.83
N VAL A 185 10.46 -6.67 46.07
CA VAL A 185 9.43 -5.63 45.88
C VAL A 185 9.68 -4.47 46.85
N ALA A 186 9.77 -3.25 46.34
CA ALA A 186 9.57 -2.02 47.10
C ALA A 186 8.44 -1.20 46.44
N PRO A 187 7.54 -0.58 47.23
CA PRO A 187 6.31 0.01 46.73
C PRO A 187 6.57 1.43 46.19
N ALA A 188 6.15 1.69 44.97
CA ALA A 188 6.09 3.04 44.42
C ALA A 188 4.76 3.73 44.78
N PRO A 189 4.77 5.05 45.07
CA PRO A 189 3.72 5.74 45.79
C PRO A 189 2.49 6.06 44.93
N ALA A 190 1.35 6.11 45.62
CA ALA A 190 0.06 6.55 45.14
C ALA A 190 0.12 7.96 44.52
N GLN A 191 -0.41 8.09 43.30
CA GLN A 191 -0.84 9.37 42.74
C GLN A 191 -2.35 9.52 42.95
N PRO A 192 -2.84 10.74 43.25
CA PRO A 192 -4.22 10.95 43.65
C PRO A 192 -5.17 10.95 42.44
N ALA A 193 -6.38 10.45 42.71
CA ALA A 193 -7.50 10.38 41.80
C ALA A 193 -7.89 11.75 41.24
N ALA A 194 -7.80 11.89 39.92
CA ALA A 194 -8.50 12.92 39.16
C ALA A 194 -9.82 12.34 38.65
N ALA A 195 -10.88 13.08 38.90
CA ALA A 195 -12.28 12.70 38.75
C ALA A 195 -12.66 12.23 37.33
N LEU A 196 -13.42 11.13 37.27
CA LEU A 196 -14.23 10.76 36.11
C LEU A 196 -15.30 11.84 35.88
N GLN A 197 -15.25 12.47 34.71
CA GLN A 197 -16.41 13.11 34.10
C GLN A 197 -17.13 12.04 33.26
N PRO A 198 -18.47 11.96 33.28
CA PRO A 198 -19.20 10.99 32.48
C PRO A 198 -19.20 11.38 31.00
N ASP A 199 -18.92 10.37 30.18
CA ASP A 199 -19.11 10.21 28.75
C ASP A 199 -20.21 11.11 28.14
N VAL A 200 -19.82 12.00 27.23
CA VAL A 200 -20.72 12.61 26.24
C VAL A 200 -20.28 12.10 24.88
N LEU A 201 -21.05 11.14 24.35
CA LEU A 201 -20.97 10.66 22.97
C LEU A 201 -21.03 11.85 21.99
N PRO A 202 -20.08 12.02 21.05
CA PRO A 202 -20.30 12.89 19.91
C PRO A 202 -21.29 12.23 18.95
N GLU A 203 -22.52 12.74 18.95
CA GLU A 203 -23.59 12.40 18.02
C GLU A 203 -23.19 12.74 16.58
N MET A 204 -23.27 11.75 15.70
CA MET A 204 -22.99 11.86 14.28
C MET A 204 -24.20 12.47 13.57
N PRO A 205 -24.07 13.57 12.78
CA PRO A 205 -25.22 14.17 12.13
C PRO A 205 -25.78 13.25 11.03
N PRO A 206 -27.12 13.11 10.91
CA PRO A 206 -27.72 12.26 9.88
C PRO A 206 -27.50 12.86 8.47
N PRO A 207 -27.38 12.02 7.43
CA PRO A 207 -27.24 12.51 6.06
C PRO A 207 -28.52 13.25 5.61
N PRO A 208 -28.40 14.32 4.80
CA PRO A 208 -29.56 15.03 4.29
C PRO A 208 -30.38 14.14 3.34
N ALA A 209 -31.71 14.15 3.51
CA ALA A 209 -32.65 13.45 2.66
C ALA A 209 -32.54 13.91 1.19
N PRO A 210 -32.73 13.01 0.20
CA PRO A 210 -32.77 13.41 -1.20
C PRO A 210 -34.01 14.27 -1.45
N ALA A 211 -33.80 15.42 -2.09
CA ALA A 211 -34.86 16.30 -2.55
C ALA A 211 -35.83 15.55 -3.50
N PRO A 212 -37.15 15.82 -3.44
CA PRO A 212 -38.10 15.21 -4.35
C PRO A 212 -37.86 15.75 -5.76
N LEU A 213 -37.74 14.83 -6.73
CA LEU A 213 -37.74 15.15 -8.15
C LEU A 213 -39.01 15.94 -8.50
N PRO A 214 -38.92 17.01 -9.33
CA PRO A 214 -40.12 17.66 -9.83
C PRO A 214 -40.92 16.67 -10.70
N ALA A 215 -42.20 16.54 -10.37
CA ALA A 215 -43.18 15.81 -11.13
C ALA A 215 -43.10 16.21 -12.61
N GLN A 216 -42.85 15.25 -13.50
CA GLN A 216 -43.15 15.42 -14.91
C GLN A 216 -44.66 15.55 -15.04
N ALA A 217 -45.08 16.79 -15.24
CA ALA A 217 -46.41 17.10 -15.71
C ALA A 217 -46.61 16.42 -17.07
N ALA A 218 -47.59 15.53 -17.10
CA ALA A 218 -48.24 15.12 -18.32
C ALA A 218 -48.66 16.35 -19.14
N PRO A 219 -48.53 16.29 -20.47
CA PRO A 219 -49.53 16.92 -21.32
C PRO A 219 -50.47 15.84 -21.82
N ALA A 220 -51.74 16.08 -21.53
CA ALA A 220 -52.87 15.37 -22.04
C ALA A 220 -52.85 15.28 -23.56
N ALA A 221 -53.36 14.15 -24.06
CA ALA A 221 -53.97 13.99 -25.37
C ALA A 221 -54.98 15.14 -25.64
N PRO A 222 -55.37 15.43 -26.90
CA PRO A 222 -56.14 14.45 -27.67
C PRO A 222 -55.98 14.49 -29.20
N ALA A 223 -56.66 13.53 -29.82
CA ALA A 223 -57.33 13.60 -31.12
C ALA A 223 -56.72 12.77 -32.27
N THR A 224 -57.30 11.58 -32.41
CA THR A 224 -58.01 11.12 -33.61
C THR A 224 -57.29 11.24 -34.96
N ALA A 225 -56.74 10.11 -35.44
CA ALA A 225 -56.72 9.74 -36.85
C ALA A 225 -56.41 8.24 -37.04
N GLN A 226 -57.46 7.42 -37.07
CA GLN A 226 -57.57 6.25 -37.96
C GLN A 226 -58.63 6.63 -39.01
N PRO A 227 -58.63 6.09 -40.25
CA PRO A 227 -58.27 4.71 -40.58
C PRO A 227 -57.46 4.52 -41.88
N GLN A 228 -56.88 3.32 -42.06
CA GLN A 228 -56.87 2.58 -43.34
C GLN A 228 -56.13 1.25 -43.17
N GLY A 229 -56.81 0.15 -43.52
CA GLY A 229 -56.29 -1.23 -43.52
C GLY A 229 -57.31 -2.22 -43.00
#